data_AF-A0A3A9BYP7-F1
#
_entry.id   AF-A0A3A9BYP7-F1
#
_cell.length_a   1.000
_cell.length_b   1.000
_cell.length_c   1.000
_cell.angle_alpha   90.00
_cell.angle_beta   90.00
_cell.angle_gamma   90.00
#
_symmetry.space_group_name_H-M   'P 1'
#
loop_
_entity.id
_entity.type
_entity.pdbx_description
1 polymer ?
#
loop_
_entity_poly.entity_id
_entity_poly.type
_entity_poly.pdbx_seq_one_letter_code
_entity_poly.pdbx_strand_id
1 'polypeptide(L)' 'MIKTRWIQCPVCNNKTRNKIRADTELKNYPLYCPKCRRLLTASNTLEADDFAK' A
#
# COMPACT_ATOMS: atom_id res chain seq x y z
N MET A 1 20.53 -3.55 -0.27
CA MET A 1 19.43 -3.92 -1.18
C MET A 1 18.12 -3.41 -0.60
N ILE A 2 17.35 -2.59 -1.33
CA ILE A 2 16.12 -1.98 -0.81
C ILE A 2 14.95 -2.94 -1.07
N LYS A 3 14.20 -3.29 -0.02
CA LYS A 3 13.07 -4.21 -0.12
C LYS A 3 11.88 -3.52 -0.80
N THR A 4 11.26 -4.19 -1.75
CA THR A 4 9.99 -3.75 -2.36
C THR A 4 8.85 -4.60 -1.82
N ARG A 5 7.70 -3.98 -1.58
CA ARG A 5 6.47 -4.66 -1.14
C ARG A 5 5.30 -4.25 -2.02
N TRP A 6 4.33 -5.14 -2.14
CA TRP A 6 3.06 -4.81 -2.77
C TRP A 6 2.16 -4.15 -1.75
N ILE A 7 1.49 -3.08 -2.14
CA ILE A 7 0.48 -2.48 -1.27
C ILE A 7 -0.72 -3.42 -1.23
N GLN A 8 -1.14 -3.82 -0.04
CA GLN A 8 -2.35 -4.61 0.14
C GLN A 8 -3.54 -3.67 0.33
N CYS A 9 -4.68 -4.02 -0.25
CA CYS A 9 -5.90 -3.25 -0.08
C CYS A 9 -6.45 -3.45 1.34
N PRO A 10 -6.71 -2.39 2.14
CA PRO A 10 -7.23 -2.55 3.50
C PRO A 10 -8.63 -3.17 3.56
N VAL A 11 -9.37 -3.18 2.44
CA VAL A 11 -10.73 -3.71 2.37
C VAL A 11 -10.77 -5.21 2.09
N CYS A 12 -9.89 -5.71 1.21
CA CYS A 12 -9.91 -7.11 0.76
C CYS A 12 -8.61 -7.88 1.00
N ASN A 13 -7.61 -7.22 1.57
CA ASN A 13 -6.24 -7.72 1.77
C ASN A 13 -5.55 -8.28 0.51
N ASN A 14 -6.11 -7.99 -0.66
CA ASN A 14 -5.56 -8.45 -1.92
C ASN A 14 -4.45 -7.51 -2.40
N LYS A 15 -3.51 -8.06 -3.15
CA LYS A 15 -2.40 -7.30 -3.74
C LYS A 15 -2.97 -6.27 -4.72
N THR A 16 -2.66 -4.99 -4.52
CA THR A 16 -2.89 -3.96 -5.54
C THR A 16 -1.81 -4.02 -6.61
N ARG A 17 -2.03 -3.31 -7.73
CA ARG A 17 -1.08 -3.25 -8.85
C ARG A 17 0.17 -2.40 -8.56
N ASN A 18 0.19 -1.70 -7.43
CA ASN A 18 1.27 -0.80 -7.06
C ASN A 18 2.27 -1.50 -6.13
N LYS A 19 3.55 -1.49 -6.55
CA LYS A 19 4.69 -1.82 -5.69
C LYS A 19 5.25 -0.54 -5.11
N ILE A 20 5.50 -0.56 -3.81
CA ILE A 20 6.18 0.51 -3.11
C ILE A 20 7.57 0.01 -2.68
N ARG A 21 8.54 0.91 -2.70
CA ARG A 21 9.85 0.66 -2.10
C ARG A 21 9.82 1.06 -0.63
N ALA A 22 10.62 0.41 0.21
CA ALA A 22 10.65 0.68 1.64
C ALA A 22 11.07 2.12 2.02
N ASP A 23 11.74 2.84 1.11
CA ASP A 23 12.21 4.22 1.27
C ASP A 23 11.23 5.28 0.75
N THR A 24 10.07 4.87 0.23
CA THR A 24 9.09 5.78 -0.39
C THR A 24 7.84 5.90 0.49
N GLU A 25 7.43 7.14 0.80
CA GLU A 25 6.15 7.43 1.46
C GLU A 25 5.08 7.83 0.43
N LEU A 26 3.89 7.26 0.52
CA LEU A 26 2.73 7.64 -0.30
C LEU A 26 1.78 8.52 0.52
N LYS A 27 1.65 9.80 0.14
CA LYS A 27 0.69 10.75 0.75
C LYS A 27 -0.41 11.05 -0.25
N ASN A 28 -1.68 10.89 0.16
CA ASN A 28 -2.87 11.13 -0.67
C ASN A 28 -2.84 10.43 -2.04
N TYR A 29 -2.26 9.23 -2.10
CA TYR A 29 -2.11 8.52 -3.37
C TYR A 29 -3.38 7.71 -3.70
N PRO A 30 -4.02 7.95 -4.85
CA PRO A 30 -5.20 7.19 -5.24
C PRO A 30 -4.80 5.76 -5.64
N LEU A 31 -5.25 4.77 -4.87
CA LEU A 31 -5.09 3.36 -5.16
C LEU A 31 -6.39 2.78 -5.70
N TYR A 32 -6.33 2.23 -6.91
CA TYR A 32 -7.44 1.45 -7.45
C TYR A 32 -7.29 -0.02 -7.06
N CYS A 33 -8.35 -0.58 -6.47
CA CYS A 33 -8.43 -2.01 -6.21
C CYS A 33 -9.36 -2.69 -7.24
N PRO A 34 -8.86 -3.58 -8.12
CA PRO A 34 -9.68 -4.24 -9.13
C PRO A 34 -10.71 -5.21 -8.53
N LYS A 35 -10.49 -5.72 -7.31
CA LYS A 35 -11.47 -6.56 -6.60
C LYS A 35 -12.62 -5.75 -6.02
N CYS A 36 -12.32 -4.64 -5.35
CA CYS A 36 -13.34 -3.76 -4.76
C CYS A 36 -14.00 -2.84 -5.80
N ARG A 37 -13.39 -2.70 -6.99
CA ARG A 37 -13.79 -1.78 -8.07
C ARG A 37 -14.00 -0.34 -7.58
N ARG A 38 -13.22 0.09 -6.60
CA ARG A 38 -13.31 1.41 -5.97
C ARG A 38 -11.92 2.03 -5.87
N LEU A 39 -11.89 3.36 -6.00
CA LEU A 39 -10.72 4.19 -5.71
C LEU A 39 -10.64 4.42 -4.20
N LEU A 40 -9.51 4.03 -3.60
CA LEU A 40 -9.21 4.26 -2.19
C LEU A 40 -8.11 5.31 -2.13
N THR A 41 -8.24 6.29 -1.25
CA THR A 41 -7.13 7.17 -0.89
C THR A 41 -6.27 6.45 0.14
N ALA A 42 -5.05 6.09 -0.23
CA ALA A 42 -4.09 5.62 0.74
C ALA A 42 -3.56 6.83 1.53
N SER A 43 -4.04 6.98 2.76
CA SER A 43 -3.36 7.76 3.80
C SER A 43 -2.62 6.77 4.69
N ASN A 44 -1.49 6.23 4.22
CA ASN A 44 -0.62 5.55 5.15
C ASN A 44 0.06 6.63 6.00
N THR A 45 -0.35 6.78 7.25
CA THR A 45 0.63 7.03 8.31
C THR A 45 1.45 5.75 8.38
N LEU A 46 2.57 5.73 7.66
CA LEU A 46 3.62 4.74 7.88
C LEU A 46 4.25 5.08 9.24
N GLU A 47 3.60 4.73 10.34
CA GLU A 47 4.39 4.39 11.51
C GLU A 47 5.14 3.12 11.14
N ALA A 48 6.45 3.11 11.36
CA ALA A 48 7.39 2.14 10.88
C ALA A 48 7.23 0.75 11.54
N ASP A 49 6.03 0.38 11.97
CA ASP A 49 5.77 -0.68 12.94
C ASP A 49 5.22 -1.98 12.31
N ASP A 50 4.90 -2.00 11.01
CA ASP A 50 4.67 -3.25 10.25
C ASP A 50 6.00 -3.91 9.76
N PHE A 51 7.14 -3.47 10.31
CA PHE A 51 8.46 -4.05 10.00
C PHE A 51 8.84 -5.27 10.86
N ALA A 52 8.03 -5.67 11.84
CA ALA A 52 8.32 -6.81 12.71
C ALA A 52 7.15 -7.81 12.80
N LYS A 53 7.03 -8.67 11.78
CA LYS A 53 6.76 -10.09 12.03
C LYS A 53 7.49 -10.95 11.02
#